data_AF-A0A076H5G4-F1
#
_entry.id   AF-A0A076H5G4-F1
#
_cell.length_a   1.000
_cell.length_b   1.000
_cell.length_c   1.000
_cell.angle_alpha   90.00
_cell.angle_beta   90.00
_cell.angle_gamma   90.00
#
_symmetry.space_group_name_H-M   'P 1'
#
loop_
_entity.id
_entity.type
_entity.pdbx_description
1 polymer ?
#
loop_
_entity_poly.entity_id
_entity_poly.type
_entity_poly.pdbx_seq_one_letter_code
_entity_poly.pdbx_strand_id
1 'polypeptide(L)'
;MNSSQVVSLGTLEADLGLSRVDLLLVIREVGIEPIRKGMRTWIRQDQVSVLYQHLGKSNPQEPLIAEVVPTAVIDDAPLVPLNASPGQEDEDLRKYSKLRLLRERIEVLDLLQTTGVEVPSQEICSLLDLKRLPPLEVLSDGIDGFHRMGLEFLRIRRVGQRSAWKVRRSQHN
;
A
#
# COMPACT_ATOMS: atom_id res chain seq x y z
N MET A 1 -5.28 15.34 -39.39
CA MET A 1 -4.42 14.64 -38.41
C MET A 1 -4.36 15.52 -37.17
N ASN A 2 -5.11 15.19 -36.11
CA ASN A 2 -5.14 16.02 -34.91
C ASN A 2 -3.95 15.66 -34.02
N SER A 3 -3.06 16.62 -33.82
CA SER A 3 -1.95 16.54 -32.89
C SER A 3 -2.35 17.23 -31.59
N SER A 4 -2.20 16.54 -30.46
CA SER A 4 -2.41 17.14 -29.14
C SER A 4 -1.06 17.48 -28.50
N GLN A 5 -0.95 18.71 -27.95
CA GLN A 5 0.18 19.11 -27.12
C GLN A 5 0.04 18.45 -25.74
N VAL A 6 1.07 17.73 -25.32
CA VAL A 6 1.04 16.95 -24.08
C VAL A 6 2.30 17.16 -23.24
N VAL A 7 2.16 17.14 -21.92
CA VAL A 7 3.26 17.27 -20.96
C VAL A 7 3.50 15.93 -20.29
N SER A 8 4.77 15.53 -20.20
CA SER A 8 5.13 14.29 -19.52
C SER A 8 4.92 14.40 -18.00
N LEU A 9 4.55 13.30 -17.34
CA LEU A 9 4.47 13.30 -15.88
C LEU A 9 5.81 13.64 -15.22
N GLY A 10 6.94 13.24 -15.80
CA GLY A 10 8.26 13.55 -15.25
C GLY A 10 8.55 15.05 -15.18
N THR A 11 8.10 15.80 -16.19
CA THR A 11 8.20 17.26 -16.21
C THR A 11 7.33 17.88 -15.12
N LEU A 12 6.10 17.37 -14.94
CA LEU A 12 5.17 17.83 -13.91
C LEU A 12 5.64 17.49 -12.49
N GLU A 13 6.28 16.34 -12.28
CA GLU A 13 6.89 15.98 -11.00
C GLU A 13 7.99 16.96 -10.60
N ALA A 14 8.88 17.29 -11.54
CA ALA A 14 9.98 18.21 -11.30
C ALA A 14 9.47 19.64 -11.01
N ASP A 15 8.47 20.09 -11.76
CA ASP A 15 7.93 21.44 -11.62
C ASP A 15 7.05 21.61 -10.37
N LEU A 16 6.16 20.64 -10.12
CA LEU A 16 5.28 20.65 -8.95
C LEU A 16 5.98 20.16 -7.68
N GLY A 17 7.18 19.59 -7.76
CA GLY A 17 7.87 19.00 -6.62
C GLY A 17 7.07 17.89 -5.93
N LEU A 18 6.29 17.13 -6.70
CA LEU A 18 5.43 16.04 -6.21
C LEU A 18 6.02 14.68 -6.57
N SER A 19 5.77 13.68 -5.73
CA SER A 19 6.07 12.30 -6.07
C SER A 19 5.11 11.79 -7.16
N ARG A 20 5.52 10.77 -7.93
CA ARG A 20 4.67 10.12 -8.94
C ARG A 20 3.30 9.72 -8.41
N VAL A 21 3.29 9.20 -7.19
CA VAL A 21 2.09 8.69 -6.54
C VAL A 21 1.14 9.84 -6.22
N ASP A 22 1.66 10.91 -5.61
CA ASP A 22 0.85 12.07 -5.25
C ASP A 22 0.28 12.77 -6.49
N LEU A 23 1.11 12.91 -7.53
CA LEU A 23 0.67 13.49 -8.79
C LEU A 23 -0.46 12.68 -9.44
N LEU A 24 -0.37 11.34 -9.44
CA LEU A 24 -1.42 10.47 -9.97
C LEU A 24 -2.72 10.52 -9.16
N LEU A 25 -2.64 10.69 -7.83
CA LEU A 25 -3.81 10.87 -6.97
C LEU A 25 -4.52 12.18 -7.29
N VAL A 26 -3.76 13.27 -7.44
CA VAL A 26 -4.29 14.60 -7.79
C VAL A 26 -4.95 14.58 -9.17
N ILE A 27 -4.30 13.97 -10.17
CA ILE A 27 -4.85 13.80 -11.52
C ILE A 27 -6.20 13.08 -11.48
N ARG A 28 -6.30 12.02 -10.68
CA ARG A 28 -7.53 11.25 -10.50
C ARG A 28 -8.62 12.07 -9.79
N GLU A 29 -8.26 12.82 -8.75
CA GLU A 29 -9.18 13.66 -7.99
C GLU A 29 -9.80 14.77 -8.87
N VAL A 30 -8.99 15.35 -9.75
CA VAL A 30 -9.37 16.42 -10.68
C VAL A 30 -10.09 15.86 -11.93
N GLY A 31 -10.17 14.53 -12.08
CA GLY A 31 -10.86 13.88 -13.20
C GLY A 31 -10.14 14.01 -14.54
N ILE A 32 -8.82 14.20 -14.54
CA ILE A 32 -8.01 14.27 -15.76
C ILE A 32 -7.67 12.85 -16.23
N GLU A 33 -7.95 12.55 -17.49
CA GLU A 33 -7.56 11.29 -18.12
C GLU A 33 -6.15 11.40 -18.75
N PRO A 34 -5.14 10.71 -18.21
CA PRO A 34 -3.79 10.77 -18.75
C PRO A 34 -3.66 9.95 -20.03
N ILE A 35 -2.92 10.48 -21.00
CA ILE A 35 -2.56 9.80 -22.24
C ILE A 35 -1.40 8.86 -21.96
N ARG A 36 -1.55 7.57 -22.30
CA ARG A 36 -0.52 6.54 -22.07
C ARG A 36 -0.07 5.92 -23.39
N LYS A 37 1.24 5.81 -23.59
CA LYS A 37 1.87 5.13 -24.74
C LYS A 37 3.11 4.39 -24.26
N GLY A 38 3.01 3.06 -24.17
CA GLY A 38 4.05 2.23 -23.55
C GLY A 38 4.25 2.61 -22.08
N MET A 39 5.50 2.86 -21.67
CA MET A 39 5.86 3.25 -20.29
C MET A 39 5.72 4.76 -20.03
N ARG A 40 5.40 5.56 -21.05
CA ARG A 40 5.30 7.01 -20.91
C ARG A 40 3.84 7.41 -20.69
N THR A 41 3.67 8.34 -19.76
CA THR A 41 2.37 8.91 -19.39
C THR A 41 2.47 10.43 -19.53
N TRP A 42 1.47 11.00 -20.18
CA TRP A 42 1.36 12.43 -20.41
C TRP A 42 -0.03 12.93 -20.05
N ILE A 43 -0.14 14.24 -19.91
CA ILE A 43 -1.41 14.96 -19.73
C ILE A 43 -1.50 16.01 -20.84
N ARG A 44 -2.70 16.34 -21.30
CA ARG A 44 -2.86 17.39 -22.29
C ARG A 44 -2.49 18.75 -21.70
N GLN A 45 -1.83 19.60 -22.49
CA GLN A 45 -1.35 20.91 -22.05
C GLN A 45 -2.46 21.80 -21.47
N ASP A 46 -3.66 21.73 -22.04
CA ASP A 46 -4.85 22.48 -21.60
C ASP A 46 -5.32 22.09 -20.20
N GLN A 47 -5.17 20.82 -19.83
CA GLN A 47 -5.56 20.27 -18.52
C GLN A 47 -4.54 20.54 -17.41
N VAL A 48 -3.31 20.91 -17.77
CA VAL A 48 -2.24 21.22 -16.80
C VAL A 48 -2.64 22.38 -15.89
N SER A 49 -3.30 23.41 -16.44
CA SER A 49 -3.77 24.57 -15.68
C SER A 49 -4.66 24.20 -14.49
N VAL A 50 -5.50 23.17 -14.64
CA VAL A 50 -6.42 22.68 -13.60
C VAL A 50 -5.64 22.05 -12.44
N LEU A 51 -4.52 21.37 -12.73
CA LEU A 51 -3.65 20.79 -11.69
C LEU A 51 -3.02 21.89 -10.82
N TYR A 52 -2.49 22.95 -11.43
CA TYR A 52 -1.91 24.07 -10.68
C TYR A 52 -2.97 24.77 -9.81
N GLN A 53 -4.17 24.97 -10.35
CA GLN A 53 -5.27 25.59 -9.62
C GLN A 53 -5.69 24.75 -8.41
N HIS A 54 -5.85 23.43 -8.57
CA HIS A 54 -6.20 22.51 -7.47
C HIS A 54 -5.13 22.48 -6.37
N LEU A 55 -3.86 22.56 -6.76
CA LEU A 55 -2.73 22.55 -5.83
C LEU A 55 -2.43 23.93 -5.21
N GLY A 56 -3.17 24.98 -5.58
CA GLY A 56 -2.93 26.35 -5.12
C GLY A 56 -1.57 26.90 -5.55
N LYS A 57 -0.99 26.37 -6.64
CA LYS A 57 0.32 26.77 -7.16
C LYS A 57 0.17 27.72 -8.34
N SER A 58 1.11 28.64 -8.47
CA SER A 58 1.19 29.53 -9.62
C SER A 58 1.50 28.71 -10.87
N ASN A 59 0.58 28.68 -11.84
CA ASN A 59 0.81 28.06 -13.13
C ASN A 59 1.92 28.82 -13.88
N PRO A 60 3.02 28.17 -14.32
CA PRO A 60 4.00 28.84 -15.16
C PRO A 60 3.31 29.37 -16.42
N GLN A 61 3.48 30.67 -16.69
CA GLN A 61 2.88 31.31 -17.88
C GLN A 61 3.49 30.77 -19.18
N GLU A 62 4.66 30.14 -19.11
CA GLU A 62 5.30 29.46 -20.23
C GLU A 62 4.85 27.99 -20.30
N PRO A 63 4.47 27.50 -21.49
CA PRO A 63 4.08 26.11 -21.65
C PRO A 63 5.25 25.18 -21.33
N LEU A 64 5.07 24.33 -20.32
CA LEU A 64 5.98 23.21 -20.05
C LEU A 64 6.21 22.42 -21.35
N ILE A 65 7.46 21.97 -21.57
CA ILE A 65 7.94 21.30 -22.79
C ILE A 65 6.88 20.31 -23.32
N ALA A 66 6.14 20.73 -24.35
CA ALA A 66 5.03 19.96 -24.91
C ALA A 66 5.55 18.98 -25.97
N GLU A 67 5.38 17.68 -25.73
CA GLU A 67 5.55 16.66 -26.76
C GLU A 67 4.28 16.60 -27.63
N VAL A 68 4.43 16.21 -28.91
CA VAL A 68 3.30 16.10 -29.85
C VAL A 68 3.00 14.63 -30.13
N VAL A 69 1.79 14.17 -29.79
CA VAL A 69 1.38 12.77 -29.99
C VAL A 69 0.19 12.69 -30.98
N PRO A 70 0.28 11.86 -32.05
CA PRO A 70 -0.85 11.60 -32.95
C PRO A 70 -1.94 10.79 -32.24
N THR A 71 -3.16 11.32 -32.18
CA THR A 71 -4.34 10.61 -31.64
C THR A 71 -4.98 9.78 -32.75
N ALA A 72 -4.50 8.55 -32.96
CA ALA A 72 -5.27 7.55 -33.71
C ALA A 72 -6.25 6.87 -32.75
N VAL A 73 -7.50 6.78 -33.19
CA VAL A 73 -8.71 6.29 -32.50
C VAL A 73 -8.41 5.13 -31.55
N ILE A 74 -8.69 5.33 -30.27
CA ILE A 74 -8.62 4.28 -29.24
C ILE A 74 -9.97 3.58 -29.27
N ASP A 75 -10.00 2.41 -29.89
CA ASP A 75 -11.10 1.46 -29.71
C ASP A 75 -11.32 1.21 -28.22
N ASP A 76 -12.58 1.23 -27.82
CA ASP A 76 -13.12 0.79 -26.53
C ASP A 76 -12.78 -0.69 -26.32
N ALA A 77 -11.54 -0.96 -25.92
CA ALA A 77 -11.11 -2.28 -25.48
C ALA A 77 -11.16 -2.29 -23.94
N PRO A 78 -11.84 -3.27 -23.32
CA PRO A 78 -11.85 -3.40 -21.88
C PRO A 78 -10.41 -3.46 -21.37
N LEU A 79 -10.14 -2.65 -20.34
CA LEU A 79 -8.84 -2.42 -19.73
C LEU A 79 -8.16 -3.73 -19.31
N VAL A 80 -7.38 -4.32 -20.21
CA VAL A 80 -6.36 -5.32 -19.90
C VAL A 80 -5.01 -4.63 -19.98
N PRO A 81 -4.19 -4.61 -18.90
CA PRO A 81 -2.85 -4.06 -18.94
C PRO A 81 -1.99 -4.76 -20.00
N LEU A 82 -1.71 -4.07 -21.11
CA LEU A 82 -0.91 -4.59 -22.24
C LEU A 82 0.57 -4.88 -21.92
N ASN A 83 1.00 -4.75 -20.67
CA ASN A 83 2.35 -5.09 -20.20
C ASN A 83 2.36 -6.14 -19.08
N ALA A 84 1.24 -6.80 -18.82
CA ALA A 84 1.27 -8.02 -18.03
C ALA A 84 2.01 -9.09 -18.81
N SER A 85 3.32 -9.22 -18.54
CA SER A 85 3.95 -10.51 -18.81
C SER A 85 3.11 -11.57 -18.09
N PRO A 86 2.71 -12.67 -18.75
CA PRO A 86 1.91 -13.71 -18.10
C PRO A 86 2.69 -14.21 -16.88
N GLY A 87 2.24 -13.80 -15.68
CA GLY A 87 2.95 -14.00 -14.41
C GLY A 87 3.13 -12.75 -13.54
N GLN A 88 3.13 -11.53 -14.10
CA GLN A 88 3.36 -10.28 -13.34
C GLN A 88 2.08 -9.78 -12.65
N GLU A 89 0.92 -9.91 -13.31
CA GLU A 89 -0.40 -9.71 -12.67
C GLU A 89 -0.62 -10.69 -11.53
N ASP A 90 -0.23 -11.96 -11.71
CA ASP A 90 -0.27 -12.96 -10.65
C ASP A 90 0.67 -12.60 -9.49
N GLU A 91 1.86 -12.08 -9.79
CA GLU A 91 2.81 -11.67 -8.77
C GLU A 91 2.30 -10.47 -7.96
N ASP A 92 1.72 -9.47 -8.64
CA ASP A 92 1.16 -8.29 -7.99
C ASP A 92 -0.11 -8.64 -7.21
N LEU A 93 -1.02 -9.44 -7.77
CA LEU A 93 -2.18 -9.98 -7.04
C LEU A 93 -1.75 -10.79 -5.82
N ARG A 94 -0.69 -11.60 -5.92
CA ARG A 94 -0.10 -12.32 -4.77
C ARG A 94 0.50 -11.37 -3.75
N LYS A 95 1.19 -10.31 -4.17
CA LYS A 95 1.73 -9.27 -3.27
C LYS A 95 0.60 -8.55 -2.53
N TYR A 96 -0.42 -8.08 -3.25
CA TYR A 96 -1.59 -7.43 -2.64
C TYR A 96 -2.32 -8.36 -1.68
N SER A 97 -2.51 -9.63 -2.05
CA SER A 97 -3.15 -10.63 -1.18
C SER A 97 -2.34 -10.88 0.10
N LYS A 98 -1.01 -10.97 -0.01
CA LYS A 98 -0.11 -11.09 1.15
C LYS A 98 -0.16 -9.86 2.06
N LEU A 99 -0.17 -8.66 1.48
CA LEU A 99 -0.25 -7.41 2.25
C LEU A 99 -1.60 -7.27 2.95
N ARG A 100 -2.70 -7.65 2.28
CA ARG A 100 -4.03 -7.69 2.89
C ARG A 100 -4.08 -8.67 4.07
N LEU A 101 -3.55 -9.87 3.89
CA LEU A 101 -3.50 -10.88 4.95
C LEU A 101 -2.63 -10.41 6.13
N LEU A 102 -1.51 -9.74 5.85
CA LEU A 102 -0.67 -9.14 6.90
C LEU A 102 -1.46 -8.08 7.69
N ARG A 103 -2.18 -7.19 7.00
CA ARG A 103 -3.01 -6.17 7.64
C ARG A 103 -4.08 -6.80 8.53
N GLU A 104 -4.82 -7.78 8.02
CA GLU A 104 -5.85 -8.49 8.78
C GLU A 104 -5.25 -9.16 10.03
N ARG A 105 -4.07 -9.77 9.93
CA ARG A 105 -3.35 -10.35 11.08
C ARG A 105 -2.96 -9.31 12.12
N ILE A 106 -2.50 -8.12 11.69
CA ILE A 106 -2.16 -7.02 12.59
C ILE A 106 -3.41 -6.50 13.32
N GLU A 107 -4.53 -6.33 12.59
CA GLU A 107 -5.81 -5.91 13.18
C GLU A 107 -6.29 -6.93 14.23
N VAL A 108 -6.17 -8.23 13.97
CA VAL A 108 -6.50 -9.26 14.97
C VAL A 108 -5.57 -9.20 16.18
N LEU A 109 -4.27 -9.00 16.00
CA LEU A 109 -3.33 -8.86 17.12
C LEU A 109 -3.65 -7.65 18.01
N ASP A 110 -4.05 -6.52 17.41
CA ASP A 110 -4.48 -5.33 18.14
C ASP A 110 -5.80 -5.58 18.90
N LEU A 111 -6.75 -6.29 18.29
CA LEU A 111 -7.98 -6.73 18.96
C LEU A 111 -7.68 -7.67 20.14
N LEU A 112 -6.76 -8.63 19.99
CA LEU A 112 -6.37 -9.52 21.09
C LEU A 112 -5.72 -8.74 22.24
N GLN A 113 -4.91 -7.74 21.91
CA GLN A 113 -4.29 -6.86 22.90
C GLN A 113 -5.33 -6.05 23.69
N THR A 114 -6.32 -5.47 22.99
CA THR A 114 -7.34 -4.60 23.61
C THR A 114 -8.40 -5.37 24.39
N THR A 115 -8.84 -6.52 23.87
CA THR A 115 -9.87 -7.34 24.49
C THR A 115 -9.33 -8.27 25.58
N GLY A 116 -8.03 -8.58 25.54
CA GLY A 116 -7.40 -9.50 26.48
C GLY A 116 -7.87 -10.95 26.34
N VAL A 117 -8.45 -11.31 25.19
CA VAL A 117 -8.89 -12.67 24.87
C VAL A 117 -7.70 -13.63 24.88
N GLU A 118 -7.94 -14.82 25.42
CA GLU A 118 -6.97 -15.89 25.44
C GLU A 118 -7.13 -16.79 24.23
N VAL A 119 -6.02 -17.06 23.52
CA VAL A 119 -6.02 -17.87 22.30
C VAL A 119 -5.07 -19.07 22.40
N PRO A 120 -5.36 -20.19 21.74
CA PRO A 120 -4.50 -21.36 21.76
C PRO A 120 -3.18 -21.14 21.00
N SER A 121 -2.16 -21.93 21.32
CA SER A 121 -0.83 -21.85 20.68
C SER A 121 -0.85 -21.89 19.15
N GLN A 122 -1.76 -22.66 18.57
CA GLN A 122 -1.86 -22.81 17.11
C GLN A 122 -2.31 -21.51 16.44
N GLU A 123 -3.23 -20.77 17.06
CA GLU A 123 -3.71 -19.49 16.55
C GLU A 123 -2.62 -18.43 16.62
N ILE A 124 -1.86 -18.38 17.73
CA ILE A 124 -0.68 -17.50 17.84
C ILE A 124 0.34 -17.79 16.74
N CYS A 125 0.64 -19.07 16.49
CA CYS A 125 1.53 -19.45 15.39
C CYS A 125 0.98 -18.99 14.03
N SER A 126 -0.33 -19.14 13.78
CA SER A 126 -0.96 -18.72 12.53
C SER A 126 -0.93 -17.21 12.32
N LEU A 127 -1.23 -16.43 13.36
CA LEU A 127 -1.23 -14.96 13.32
C LEU A 127 0.18 -14.39 13.09
N LEU A 128 1.20 -15.01 13.69
CA LEU A 128 2.59 -14.58 13.59
C LEU A 128 3.34 -15.17 12.38
N ASP A 129 2.65 -15.97 11.56
CA ASP A 129 3.21 -16.72 10.43
C ASP A 129 4.38 -17.62 10.83
N LEU A 130 4.25 -18.29 11.98
CA LEU A 130 5.26 -19.12 12.60
C LEU A 130 4.93 -20.61 12.50
N LYS A 131 5.94 -21.42 12.20
CA LYS A 131 5.82 -22.89 12.27
C LYS A 131 5.77 -23.42 13.70
N ARG A 132 6.45 -22.74 14.62
CA ARG A 132 6.54 -23.09 16.04
C ARG A 132 6.67 -21.85 16.90
N LEU A 133 6.22 -21.94 18.15
CA LEU A 133 6.37 -20.86 19.10
C LEU A 133 7.86 -20.59 19.40
N PRO A 134 8.23 -19.32 19.62
CA PRO A 134 9.57 -18.96 20.09
C PRO A 134 9.92 -19.60 21.45
N PRO A 135 11.21 -19.66 21.81
CA PRO A 135 11.61 -20.04 23.16
C PRO A 135 10.98 -19.10 24.19
N LEU A 136 10.68 -19.66 25.37
CA LEU A 136 10.02 -18.92 26.44
C LEU A 136 11.05 -18.27 27.34
N GLU A 137 10.77 -17.03 27.70
CA GLU A 137 11.53 -16.21 28.63
C GLU A 137 10.62 -15.80 29.79
N VAL A 138 11.21 -15.50 30.95
CA VAL A 138 10.46 -14.95 32.07
C VAL A 138 10.30 -13.45 31.84
N LEU A 139 9.07 -13.00 31.62
CA LEU A 139 8.74 -11.59 31.38
C LEU A 139 8.88 -10.77 32.68
N SER A 140 8.78 -9.44 32.58
CA SER A 140 8.89 -8.48 33.71
C SER A 140 8.01 -8.83 34.91
N ASP A 141 6.88 -9.47 34.65
CA ASP A 141 5.86 -9.79 35.65
C ASP A 141 6.04 -11.20 36.23
N GLY A 142 7.15 -11.88 35.91
CA GLY A 142 7.44 -13.24 36.35
C GLY A 142 6.67 -14.33 35.59
N ILE A 143 5.92 -13.97 34.54
CA ILE A 143 5.13 -14.89 33.72
C ILE A 143 5.97 -15.38 32.54
N ASP A 144 5.94 -16.69 32.27
CA ASP A 144 6.54 -17.27 31.06
C ASP A 144 5.90 -16.67 29.80
N GLY A 145 6.70 -16.19 28.87
CA GLY A 145 6.21 -15.64 27.61
C GLY A 145 7.31 -15.41 26.59
N PHE A 146 7.02 -14.62 25.56
CA PHE A 146 8.02 -14.15 24.61
C PHE A 146 7.61 -12.80 24.02
N HIS A 147 8.58 -12.07 23.47
CA HIS A 147 8.35 -10.80 22.76
C HIS A 147 8.39 -11.00 21.25
N ARG A 148 7.49 -10.32 20.53
CA ARG A 148 7.54 -10.24 19.06
C ARG A 148 6.74 -9.04 18.57
N MET A 149 7.26 -8.33 17.57
CA MET A 149 6.57 -7.19 16.94
C MET A 149 6.13 -6.10 17.95
N GLY A 150 6.92 -5.86 19.01
CA GLY A 150 6.56 -4.89 20.05
C GLY A 150 5.44 -5.34 21.00
N LEU A 151 5.04 -6.62 20.94
CA LEU A 151 4.03 -7.24 21.79
C LEU A 151 4.65 -8.31 22.69
N GLU A 152 4.04 -8.50 23.85
CA GLU A 152 4.29 -9.56 24.81
C GLU A 152 3.22 -10.63 24.69
N PHE A 153 3.65 -11.89 24.58
CA PHE A 153 2.78 -13.06 24.53
C PHE A 153 2.96 -13.83 25.82
N LEU A 154 1.95 -13.75 26.69
CA LEU A 154 1.93 -14.32 28.04
C LEU A 154 1.34 -15.73 27.99
N ARG A 155 2.04 -16.72 28.55
CA ARG A 155 1.55 -18.10 28.61
C ARG A 155 0.66 -18.30 29.82
N ILE A 156 -0.61 -18.58 29.58
CA ILE A 156 -1.59 -18.95 30.60
C ILE A 156 -1.68 -20.48 30.68
N ARG A 157 -1.38 -21.05 31.85
CA ARG A 157 -1.51 -22.48 32.12
C ARG A 157 -2.62 -22.68 33.15
N ARG A 158 -3.63 -23.47 32.79
CA ARG A 158 -4.71 -23.90 33.70
C ARG A 158 -4.65 -25.41 33.86
N VAL A 159 -4.90 -25.90 35.07
CA VAL A 159 -4.83 -27.34 35.37
C VAL A 159 -5.84 -28.09 34.49
N GLY A 160 -5.36 -29.11 33.76
CA GLY A 160 -6.19 -29.92 32.86
C GLY A 160 -6.56 -29.27 31.52
N GLN A 161 -6.07 -28.07 31.20
CA GLN A 161 -6.31 -27.41 29.92
C GLN A 161 -5.03 -27.21 29.10
N ARG A 162 -5.21 -27.09 27.78
CA ARG A 162 -4.11 -26.69 26.88
C ARG A 162 -3.64 -25.28 27.22
N SER A 163 -2.36 -24.99 27.03
CA SER A 163 -1.84 -23.64 27.23
C SER A 163 -2.53 -22.64 26.32
N ALA A 164 -2.97 -21.54 26.90
CA ALA A 164 -3.53 -20.40 26.20
C ALA A 164 -2.56 -19.21 26.28
N TRP A 165 -2.77 -18.24 25.42
CA TRP A 165 -1.88 -17.09 25.25
C TRP A 165 -2.68 -15.82 25.33
N LYS A 166 -2.16 -14.86 26.09
CA LYS A 166 -2.71 -13.50 26.16
C LYS A 166 -1.70 -12.53 25.58
N VAL A 167 -2.19 -11.59 24.76
CA VAL A 167 -1.36 -10.59 24.09
C VAL A 167 -1.40 -9.28 24.88
N ARG A 168 -0.25 -8.64 25.05
CA ARG A 168 -0.12 -7.32 25.70
C ARG A 168 0.89 -6.46 24.94
N ARG A 169 0.79 -5.14 25.07
CA ARG A 169 1.85 -4.23 24.61
C ARG A 169 3.13 -4.45 25.43
N SER A 170 4.26 -4.57 24.74
CA SER A 170 5.56 -4.67 25.41
C SER A 170 5.80 -3.42 26.25
N GLN A 171 6.16 -3.59 27.53
CA GLN A 171 6.63 -2.49 28.36
C GLN A 171 8.13 -2.29 28.11
N HIS A 172 8.51 -2.01 26.87
CA HIS A 172 9.84 -1.48 26.58
C HIS A 172 9.74 0.04 26.52
N ASN A 173 10.24 0.68 27.57
CA ASN A 173 10.74 2.06 27.54
C ASN A 173 12.07 2.09 26.78
#